data_AF-B0BQL3-F1
#
_entry.id   AF-B0BQL3-F1
#
_cell.length_a   1.000
_cell.length_b   1.000
_cell.length_c   1.000
_cell.angle_alpha   90.00
_cell.angle_beta   90.00
_cell.angle_gamma   90.00
#
_symmetry.space_group_name_H-M   'P 1'
#
loop_
_entity.id
_entity.type
_entity.pdbx_description
1 polymer ?
#
loop_
_entity_poly.entity_id
_entity_poly.type
_entity_poly.pdbx_seq_one_letter_code
_entity_poly.pdbx_strand_id
1 'polypeptide(L)'
;MALVPIVVEQTSKGERSYDIYSRLLKERIIFLTGQVEDHMANLIVAQMLFLEAEDPEKDIYLYINSPGGVVTAGLAIYDTMNFIKPDVATLCTGQACSMGAFLLSGGAKGKRFALPNARVMIHQPLGGARGQATDIQIQAQEILKLKEMLTRKMAEHSGQPFEKVAADTERDNFMSAVEAMEYGLIDKVLTHRDMK
;
A
#
# COMPACT_ATOMS: atom_id res chain seq x y z
N MET A 1 -10.22 -9.01 20.29
CA MET A 1 -9.64 -7.69 19.99
C MET A 1 -8.38 -7.56 20.83
N ALA A 2 -7.21 -7.38 20.20
CA ALA A 2 -5.99 -7.12 20.96
C ALA A 2 -6.04 -5.68 21.49
N LEU A 3 -5.65 -5.46 22.75
CA LEU A 3 -5.55 -4.11 23.31
C LEU A 3 -4.44 -3.36 22.59
N VAL A 4 -4.74 -2.17 22.08
CA VAL A 4 -3.73 -1.27 21.53
C VAL A 4 -3.04 -0.56 22.69
N PRO A 5 -1.70 -0.66 22.84
CA PRO A 5 -0.98 0.00 23.93
C PRO A 5 -1.18 1.53 23.92
N ILE A 6 -1.21 2.11 25.12
CA ILE A 6 -1.30 3.56 25.34
C ILE A 6 0.08 4.10 25.73
N VAL A 7 0.46 5.21 25.13
CA VAL A 7 1.63 6.02 25.47
C VAL A 7 1.16 7.26 26.22
N VAL A 8 1.75 7.54 27.37
CA VAL A 8 1.48 8.76 28.16
C VAL A 8 2.67 9.70 28.02
N GLU A 9 2.43 10.89 27.46
CA GLU A 9 3.42 11.97 27.37
C GLU A 9 3.14 13.01 28.45
N GLN A 10 4.16 13.35 29.25
CA GLN A 10 4.09 14.51 30.13
C GLN A 10 4.44 15.76 29.35
N THR A 11 3.49 16.70 29.28
CA THR A 11 3.68 18.02 28.67
C THR A 11 3.58 19.10 29.75
N SER A 12 4.05 20.31 29.45
CA SER A 12 3.88 21.46 30.35
C SER A 12 2.41 21.80 30.66
N LYS A 13 1.47 21.33 29.84
CA LYS A 13 0.01 21.51 30.01
C LYS A 13 -0.68 20.30 30.67
N GLY A 14 0.10 19.34 31.18
CA GLY A 14 -0.40 18.11 31.78
C GLY A 14 -0.11 16.85 30.96
N GLU A 15 -0.76 15.75 31.33
CA GLU A 15 -0.58 14.46 30.69
C GLU A 15 -1.46 14.33 29.43
N ARG A 16 -0.87 13.80 28.36
CA ARG A 16 -1.60 13.41 27.15
C ARG A 16 -1.41 11.93 26.90
N SER A 17 -2.51 11.21 26.74
CA SER A 17 -2.51 9.79 26.37
C SER A 17 -2.82 9.63 24.89
N TYR A 18 -2.02 8.82 24.20
CA TYR A 18 -2.22 8.41 22.81
C TYR A 18 -2.25 6.89 22.75
N ASP A 19 -3.04 6.31 21.86
CA ASP A 19 -2.70 4.95 21.41
C ASP A 19 -1.39 4.98 20.60
N ILE A 20 -0.70 3.85 20.54
CA ILE A 20 0.62 3.76 19.91
C ILE A 20 0.61 4.21 18.43
N TYR A 21 -0.48 3.97 17.69
CA TYR A 21 -0.57 4.38 16.28
C TYR A 21 -0.78 5.88 16.14
N SER A 22 -1.66 6.47 16.95
CA SER A 22 -1.81 7.93 17.02
C SER A 22 -0.50 8.63 17.43
N ARG A 23 0.30 8.02 18.31
CA ARG A 23 1.62 8.55 18.64
C ARG A 23 2.59 8.47 17.45
N LEU A 24 2.58 7.39 16.69
CA LEU A 24 3.41 7.21 15.50
C LEU A 24 2.95 8.09 14.32
N LEU A 25 1.67 8.45 14.26
CA LEU A 25 1.16 9.41 13.27
C LEU A 25 1.82 10.78 13.42
N LYS A 26 2.16 11.22 14.64
CA LYS A 26 2.97 12.44 14.86
C LYS A 26 4.36 12.37 14.23
N GLU A 27 4.89 11.16 14.04
CA GLU A 27 6.14 10.90 13.30
C GLU A 27 5.90 10.66 11.80
N ARG A 28 4.68 10.94 11.31
CA ARG A 28 4.23 10.77 9.92
C ARG A 28 4.22 9.31 9.45
N ILE A 29 4.02 8.38 10.38
CA ILE A 29 3.95 6.94 10.10
C ILE A 29 2.48 6.51 10.10
N ILE A 30 2.03 5.96 8.98
CA ILE A 30 0.70 5.36 8.80
C ILE A 30 0.87 3.86 8.63
N PHE A 31 0.00 3.08 9.28
CA PHE A 31 -0.01 1.62 9.17
C PHE A 31 -1.18 1.14 8.31
N LEU A 32 -0.85 0.43 7.23
CA LEU A 32 -1.78 -0.38 6.46
C LEU A 32 -1.57 -1.84 6.87
N THR A 33 -2.37 -2.31 7.82
CA THR A 33 -2.22 -3.65 8.41
C THR A 33 -3.53 -4.43 8.31
N GLY A 34 -3.47 -5.63 7.76
CA GLY A 34 -4.65 -6.45 7.47
C GLY A 34 -5.24 -6.20 6.09
N GLN A 35 -6.49 -6.62 5.90
CA GLN A 35 -7.16 -6.55 4.62
C GLN A 35 -7.46 -5.11 4.21
N VAL A 36 -7.20 -4.77 2.95
CA VAL A 36 -7.60 -3.47 2.38
C VAL A 36 -9.12 -3.46 2.22
N GLU A 37 -9.78 -2.58 2.96
CA GLU A 37 -11.22 -2.38 2.95
C GLU A 37 -11.56 -0.89 2.96
N ASP A 38 -12.80 -0.54 2.62
CA ASP A 38 -13.22 0.86 2.45
C ASP A 38 -13.03 1.70 3.73
N HIS A 39 -13.31 1.14 4.90
CA HIS A 39 -13.12 1.87 6.16
C HIS A 39 -11.65 2.14 6.46
N MET A 40 -10.78 1.13 6.32
CA MET A 40 -9.33 1.30 6.43
C MET A 40 -8.82 2.34 5.43
N ALA A 41 -9.25 2.26 4.16
CA ALA A 41 -8.84 3.21 3.13
C ALA A 41 -9.23 4.65 3.50
N ASN A 42 -10.47 4.86 3.96
CA ASN A 42 -10.93 6.18 4.39
C ASN A 42 -10.08 6.74 5.54
N LEU A 43 -9.71 5.91 6.53
CA LEU A 43 -8.84 6.33 7.63
C LEU A 43 -7.42 6.67 7.14
N ILE A 44 -6.86 5.88 6.22
CA ILE A 44 -5.53 6.15 5.66
C ILE A 44 -5.53 7.45 4.84
N VAL A 45 -6.55 7.67 4.01
CA VAL A 45 -6.73 8.90 3.23
C VAL A 45 -6.84 10.11 4.16
N ALA A 46 -7.67 10.02 5.21
CA ALA A 46 -7.81 11.11 6.19
C ALA A 46 -6.48 11.42 6.90
N GLN A 47 -5.71 10.40 7.26
CA GLN A 47 -4.38 10.58 7.86
C GLN A 47 -3.39 11.24 6.89
N MET A 48 -3.37 10.84 5.62
CA MET A 48 -2.52 11.45 4.60
C MET A 48 -2.83 12.94 4.41
N LEU A 49 -4.12 13.29 4.28
CA LEU A 49 -4.57 14.68 4.15
C LEU A 49 -4.23 15.52 5.40
N PHE A 50 -4.38 14.93 6.59
CA PHE A 50 -3.97 15.58 7.84
C PHE A 50 -2.46 15.86 7.86
N LEU A 51 -1.63 14.89 7.48
CA LEU A 51 -0.17 15.04 7.46
C LEU A 51 0.30 16.03 6.38
N GLU A 52 -0.35 16.07 5.22
CA GLU A 52 -0.10 17.09 4.20
C GLU A 52 -0.39 18.50 4.76
N ALA A 53 -1.51 18.69 5.46
CA ALA A 53 -1.87 19.98 6.03
C ALA A 53 -0.91 20.43 7.13
N GLU A 54 -0.36 19.51 7.92
CA GLU A 54 0.64 19.80 8.96
C GLU A 54 2.00 20.21 8.38
N ASP A 55 2.46 19.51 7.34
CA ASP A 55 3.73 19.82 6.65
C ASP A 55 3.71 19.19 5.22
N PRO A 56 3.51 20.00 4.16
CA PRO A 56 3.40 19.49 2.79
C PRO A 56 4.75 19.10 2.17
N GLU A 57 5.88 19.48 2.76
CA GLU A 57 7.22 19.24 2.20
C GLU A 57 7.86 17.95 2.74
N LYS A 58 7.32 17.41 3.83
CA LYS A 58 7.93 16.29 4.55
C LYS A 58 7.27 14.96 4.19
N ASP A 59 8.07 13.96 3.86
CA ASP A 59 7.60 12.61 3.52
C ASP A 59 6.60 12.02 4.53
N ILE A 60 5.69 11.20 4.01
CA ILE A 60 4.80 10.32 4.78
C ILE A 60 5.29 8.89 4.61
N TYR A 61 5.30 8.10 5.68
CA TYR A 61 5.75 6.71 5.65
C TYR A 61 4.57 5.75 5.82
N LEU A 62 4.26 4.98 4.78
CA LEU A 62 3.22 3.96 4.77
C LEU A 62 3.82 2.58 5.02
N TYR A 63 3.57 2.03 6.22
CA TYR A 63 4.03 0.70 6.63
C TYR A 63 2.96 -0.32 6.24
N ILE A 64 3.30 -1.26 5.36
CA ILE A 64 2.37 -2.19 4.73
C ILE A 64 2.61 -3.60 5.30
N ASN A 65 1.56 -4.21 5.83
CA ASN A 65 1.49 -5.63 6.12
C ASN A 65 0.07 -6.13 5.78
N SER A 66 -0.16 -6.48 4.52
CA SER A 66 -1.49 -6.72 3.98
C SER A 66 -1.54 -7.92 3.03
N PRO A 67 -2.55 -8.80 3.17
CA PRO A 67 -2.86 -9.82 2.18
C PRO A 67 -3.54 -9.25 0.92
N GLY A 68 -3.75 -7.93 0.84
CA GLY A 68 -4.54 -7.29 -0.21
C GLY A 68 -5.97 -7.06 0.23
N GLY A 69 -6.89 -6.90 -0.73
CA GLY A 69 -8.29 -6.65 -0.43
C GLY A 69 -9.03 -5.98 -1.59
N VAL A 70 -9.95 -5.08 -1.26
CA VAL A 70 -10.83 -4.41 -2.22
C VAL A 70 -10.02 -3.49 -3.13
N VAL A 71 -10.16 -3.68 -4.45
CA VAL A 71 -9.44 -2.91 -5.48
C VAL A 71 -9.75 -1.42 -5.38
N THR A 72 -11.02 -1.04 -5.28
CA THR A 72 -11.44 0.38 -5.19
C THR A 72 -10.94 1.07 -3.93
N ALA A 73 -10.97 0.38 -2.78
CA ALA A 73 -10.40 0.88 -1.53
C ALA A 73 -8.88 1.13 -1.67
N GLY A 74 -8.16 0.17 -2.28
CA GLY A 74 -6.74 0.35 -2.55
C GLY A 74 -6.45 1.46 -3.56
N LEU A 75 -7.30 1.65 -4.57
CA LEU A 75 -7.18 2.75 -5.52
C LEU A 75 -7.41 4.11 -4.87
N ALA A 76 -8.33 4.23 -3.90
CA ALA A 76 -8.52 5.47 -3.15
C ALA A 76 -7.25 5.88 -2.36
N ILE A 77 -6.59 4.89 -1.74
CA ILE A 77 -5.29 5.11 -1.08
C ILE A 77 -4.24 5.51 -2.13
N TYR A 78 -4.12 4.74 -3.21
CA TYR A 78 -3.13 4.97 -4.25
C TYR A 78 -3.26 6.35 -4.91
N ASP A 79 -4.47 6.76 -5.29
CA ASP A 79 -4.68 8.08 -5.89
C ASP A 79 -4.35 9.18 -4.89
N THR A 80 -4.69 9.00 -3.61
CA THR A 80 -4.32 9.97 -2.56
C THR A 80 -2.80 10.07 -2.40
N MET A 81 -2.07 8.94 -2.43
CA MET A 81 -0.60 8.93 -2.36
C MET A 81 0.04 9.76 -3.48
N ASN A 82 -0.58 9.81 -4.67
CA ASN A 82 -0.08 10.54 -5.83
C ASN A 82 -0.67 11.95 -5.96
N PHE A 83 -1.76 12.26 -5.24
CA PHE A 83 -2.45 13.54 -5.30
C PHE A 83 -1.89 14.57 -4.32
N ILE A 84 -1.50 14.12 -3.12
CA ILE A 84 -0.94 14.99 -2.08
C ILE A 84 0.49 15.43 -2.43
N LYS A 85 0.93 16.56 -1.86
CA LYS A 85 2.27 17.09 -2.08
C LYS A 85 3.42 16.26 -1.48
N PRO A 86 3.30 15.71 -0.24
CA PRO A 86 4.37 14.89 0.31
C PRO A 86 4.61 13.63 -0.49
N ASP A 87 5.88 13.27 -0.68
CA ASP A 87 6.21 11.93 -1.14
C ASP A 87 5.73 10.88 -0.11
N VAL A 88 5.07 9.84 -0.60
CA VAL A 88 4.72 8.68 0.22
C VAL A 88 5.76 7.58 0.04
N ALA A 89 6.59 7.40 1.07
CA ALA A 89 7.53 6.29 1.17
C ALA A 89 6.79 5.03 1.65
N THR A 90 7.05 3.87 1.03
CA THR A 90 6.38 2.61 1.37
C THR A 90 7.36 1.62 1.98
N LEU A 91 6.94 0.88 3.01
CA LEU A 91 7.75 -0.17 3.65
C LEU A 91 6.93 -1.44 3.89
N CYS A 92 7.30 -2.54 3.23
CA CYS A 92 6.72 -3.85 3.51
C CYS A 92 7.29 -4.47 4.79
N THR A 93 6.41 -4.70 5.78
CA THR A 93 6.70 -5.27 7.09
C THR A 93 5.96 -6.59 7.30
N GLY A 94 6.33 -7.62 6.53
CA GLY A 94 5.72 -8.95 6.60
C GLY A 94 5.24 -9.40 5.23
N GLN A 95 4.06 -8.95 4.80
CA GLN A 95 3.61 -9.23 3.44
C GLN A 95 2.96 -8.03 2.76
N ALA A 96 3.11 -7.96 1.44
CA ALA A 96 2.37 -7.07 0.58
C ALA A 96 1.85 -7.89 -0.60
N CYS A 97 0.58 -8.32 -0.53
CA CYS A 97 -0.01 -9.19 -1.53
C CYS A 97 -1.14 -8.46 -2.27
N SER A 98 -1.32 -8.73 -3.57
CA SER A 98 -2.38 -8.14 -4.38
C SER A 98 -2.40 -6.60 -4.27
N MET A 99 -3.48 -5.99 -3.79
CA MET A 99 -3.55 -4.54 -3.56
C MET A 99 -2.48 -4.03 -2.58
N GLY A 100 -1.99 -4.85 -1.65
CA GLY A 100 -0.83 -4.51 -0.83
C GLY A 100 0.45 -4.38 -1.65
N ALA A 101 0.69 -5.28 -2.61
CA ALA A 101 1.83 -5.20 -3.54
C ALA A 101 1.70 -4.00 -4.47
N PHE A 102 0.48 -3.74 -4.96
CA PHE A 102 0.18 -2.58 -5.80
C PHE A 102 0.51 -1.27 -5.08
N LEU A 103 0.02 -1.09 -3.85
CA LEU A 103 0.30 0.07 -3.02
C LEU A 103 1.78 0.20 -2.65
N LEU A 104 2.43 -0.92 -2.35
CA LEU A 104 3.88 -0.95 -2.10
C LEU A 104 4.65 -0.38 -3.31
N SER A 105 4.33 -0.87 -4.51
CA SER A 105 4.99 -0.44 -5.75
C SER A 105 4.70 1.01 -6.14
N GLY A 106 3.53 1.52 -5.73
CA GLY A 106 3.06 2.88 -6.01
C GLY A 106 3.56 3.96 -5.05
N GLY A 107 4.46 3.63 -4.12
CA GLY A 107 5.20 4.63 -3.35
C GLY A 107 6.12 5.47 -4.23
N ALA A 108 6.57 6.62 -3.71
CA ALA A 108 7.48 7.51 -4.42
C ALA A 108 8.75 6.79 -4.86
N LYS A 109 9.19 7.02 -6.11
CA LYS A 109 10.36 6.34 -6.70
C LYS A 109 11.62 6.59 -5.86
N GLY A 110 12.37 5.53 -5.56
CA GLY A 110 13.54 5.58 -4.69
C GLY A 110 13.21 5.50 -3.20
N LYS A 111 11.92 5.48 -2.83
CA LYS A 111 11.41 5.44 -1.45
C LYS A 111 10.51 4.22 -1.18
N ARG A 112 10.66 3.14 -1.97
CA ARG A 112 9.90 1.89 -1.82
C ARG A 112 10.78 0.80 -1.23
N PHE A 113 10.37 0.23 -0.10
CA PHE A 113 11.24 -0.62 0.72
C PHE A 113 10.56 -1.91 1.17
N ALA A 114 11.37 -2.91 1.49
CA ALA A 114 10.92 -4.10 2.21
C ALA A 114 11.94 -4.56 3.25
N LEU A 115 11.46 -5.17 4.33
CA LEU A 115 12.32 -5.88 5.28
C LEU A 115 12.74 -7.26 4.71
N PRO A 116 13.84 -7.89 5.20
CA PRO A 116 14.46 -9.02 4.51
C PRO A 116 13.57 -10.27 4.38
N ASN A 117 12.75 -10.53 5.41
CA ASN A 117 11.81 -11.67 5.42
C ASN A 117 10.42 -11.31 4.88
N ALA A 118 10.26 -10.11 4.34
CA ALA A 118 9.00 -9.72 3.75
C ALA A 118 8.77 -10.46 2.43
N ARG A 119 7.51 -10.73 2.10
CA ARG A 119 7.12 -11.29 0.81
C ARG A 119 6.21 -10.32 0.05
N VAL A 120 6.36 -10.29 -1.26
CA VAL A 120 5.49 -9.57 -2.17
C VAL A 120 4.78 -10.60 -3.05
N MET A 121 3.47 -10.47 -3.24
CA MET A 121 2.74 -11.34 -4.15
C MET A 121 1.89 -10.52 -5.10
N ILE A 122 2.03 -10.78 -6.39
CA ILE A 122 1.24 -10.12 -7.44
C ILE A 122 0.34 -11.15 -8.12
N HIS A 123 -0.88 -10.71 -8.45
CA HIS A 123 -1.86 -11.46 -9.23
C HIS A 123 -2.87 -10.49 -9.85
N GLN A 124 -3.62 -10.95 -10.84
CA GLN A 124 -4.71 -10.21 -11.47
C GLN A 124 -5.88 -10.00 -10.49
N PRO A 125 -6.74 -8.98 -10.71
CA PRO A 125 -7.93 -8.81 -9.89
C PRO A 125 -8.84 -10.05 -9.99
N LEU A 126 -9.42 -10.43 -8.86
CA LEU A 126 -10.42 -11.48 -8.76
C LEU A 126 -11.81 -10.85 -8.64
N GLY A 127 -12.78 -11.43 -9.32
CA GLY A 127 -14.17 -10.99 -9.28
C GLY A 127 -15.13 -12.10 -9.67
N GLY A 128 -16.41 -11.87 -9.43
CA GLY A 128 -17.48 -12.77 -9.84
C GLY A 128 -18.62 -11.97 -10.46
N ALA A 129 -19.35 -12.61 -11.38
CA ALA A 129 -20.48 -12.00 -12.05
C ALA A 129 -21.75 -12.84 -11.87
N ARG A 130 -22.91 -12.18 -11.75
CA ARG A 130 -24.23 -12.83 -11.61
C ARG A 130 -25.30 -11.95 -12.25
N GLY A 131 -26.34 -12.56 -12.80
CA GLY A 131 -27.46 -11.85 -13.42
C GLY A 131 -27.79 -12.41 -14.80
N GLN A 132 -28.49 -11.62 -15.61
CA GLN A 132 -28.75 -11.98 -17.00
C GLN A 132 -27.44 -11.91 -17.82
N ALA A 133 -27.45 -12.45 -19.04
CA ALA A 133 -26.26 -12.48 -19.90
C ALA A 133 -25.61 -11.09 -20.05
N THR A 134 -26.42 -10.03 -20.15
CA THR A 134 -25.95 -8.64 -20.22
C THR A 134 -25.26 -8.17 -18.94
N ASP A 135 -25.79 -8.49 -17.76
CA ASP A 135 -25.17 -8.12 -16.48
C ASP A 135 -23.81 -8.81 -16.32
N ILE A 136 -23.77 -10.11 -16.66
CA ILE A 136 -22.54 -10.90 -16.62
C ILE A 136 -21.49 -10.30 -17.56
N GLN A 137 -21.90 -9.92 -18.78
CA GLN A 137 -21.02 -9.28 -19.75
C GLN A 137 -20.46 -7.95 -19.23
N ILE A 138 -21.30 -7.08 -18.66
CA ILE A 138 -20.88 -5.77 -18.11
C ILE A 138 -19.85 -5.97 -16.99
N GLN A 139 -20.13 -6.88 -16.05
CA GLN A 139 -19.23 -7.14 -14.93
C GLN A 139 -17.90 -7.76 -15.39
N ALA A 140 -17.94 -8.68 -16.36
CA ALA A 140 -16.73 -9.25 -16.94
C ALA A 140 -15.87 -8.17 -17.65
N GLN A 141 -16.49 -7.26 -18.39
CA GLN A 141 -15.80 -6.14 -19.04
C GLN A 141 -15.14 -5.20 -18.02
N GLU A 142 -15.80 -4.91 -16.89
CA GLU A 142 -15.22 -4.08 -15.83
C GLU A 142 -14.01 -4.76 -15.16
N ILE A 143 -14.07 -6.07 -14.90
CA ILE A 143 -12.93 -6.83 -14.36
C ILE A 143 -11.75 -6.78 -15.33
N LEU A 144 -11.99 -6.94 -16.65
CA LEU A 144 -10.94 -6.86 -17.67
C LEU A 144 -10.32 -5.45 -17.73
N LYS A 145 -11.13 -4.40 -17.60
CA LYS A 145 -10.67 -3.01 -17.55
C LYS A 145 -9.80 -2.75 -16.32
N LEU A 146 -10.22 -3.22 -15.14
CA LEU A 146 -9.42 -3.13 -13.92
C LEU A 146 -8.11 -3.91 -14.05
N LYS A 147 -8.14 -5.12 -14.63
CA LYS A 147 -6.94 -5.91 -14.91
C LYS A 147 -5.95 -5.11 -15.75
N GLU A 148 -6.39 -4.57 -16.89
CA GLU A 148 -5.51 -3.81 -17.78
C GLU A 148 -4.90 -2.57 -17.08
N MET A 149 -5.74 -1.79 -16.40
CA MET A 149 -5.30 -0.57 -15.71
C MET A 149 -4.28 -0.86 -14.61
N LEU A 150 -4.54 -1.85 -13.75
CA LEU A 150 -3.63 -2.23 -12.68
C LEU A 150 -2.31 -2.78 -13.23
N THR A 151 -2.37 -3.64 -14.26
CA THR A 151 -1.17 -4.18 -14.91
C THR A 151 -0.32 -3.07 -15.53
N ARG A 152 -0.94 -2.08 -16.17
CA ARG A 152 -0.23 -0.94 -16.77
C ARG A 152 0.49 -0.09 -15.73
N LYS A 153 -0.20 0.28 -14.64
CA LYS A 153 0.41 1.04 -13.53
C LYS A 153 1.54 0.25 -12.86
N MET A 154 1.35 -1.05 -12.64
CA MET A 154 2.38 -1.91 -12.07
C MET A 154 3.61 -2.02 -12.99
N ALA A 155 3.41 -2.09 -14.30
CA ALA A 155 4.49 -2.04 -15.29
C ALA A 155 5.25 -0.71 -15.24
N GLU A 156 4.54 0.42 -15.13
CA GLU A 156 5.15 1.75 -14.97
C GLU A 156 5.99 1.84 -13.69
N HIS A 157 5.46 1.39 -12.55
CA HIS A 157 6.19 1.42 -11.28
C HIS A 157 7.43 0.51 -11.28
N SER A 158 7.30 -0.69 -11.85
CA SER A 158 8.37 -1.70 -11.87
C SER A 158 9.44 -1.44 -12.94
N GLY A 159 9.09 -0.73 -14.01
CA GLY A 159 9.92 -0.59 -15.20
C GLY A 159 9.96 -1.85 -16.09
N GLN A 160 9.10 -2.84 -15.82
CA GLN A 160 8.98 -4.03 -16.66
C GLN A 160 8.05 -3.76 -17.86
N PRO A 161 8.23 -4.46 -19.00
CA PRO A 161 7.26 -4.42 -20.10
C PRO A 161 5.86 -4.87 -19.65
N PHE A 162 4.82 -4.26 -20.22
CA PHE A 162 3.42 -4.57 -19.90
C PHE A 162 3.11 -6.07 -20.06
N GLU A 163 3.59 -6.69 -21.13
CA GLU A 163 3.34 -8.09 -21.46
C GLU A 163 3.95 -9.02 -20.41
N LYS A 164 5.10 -8.64 -19.86
CA LYS A 164 5.76 -9.40 -18.78
C LYS A 164 4.94 -9.32 -17.50
N VAL A 165 4.52 -8.13 -17.08
CA VAL A 165 3.67 -7.97 -15.89
C VAL A 165 2.32 -8.67 -16.07
N ALA A 166 1.75 -8.63 -17.27
CA ALA A 166 0.51 -9.34 -17.59
C ALA A 166 0.67 -10.86 -17.42
N ALA A 167 1.77 -11.44 -17.91
CA ALA A 167 2.05 -12.86 -17.73
C ALA A 167 2.34 -13.22 -16.26
N ASP A 168 3.14 -12.40 -15.57
CA ASP A 168 3.57 -12.65 -14.19
C ASP A 168 2.44 -12.45 -13.17
N THR A 169 1.36 -11.76 -13.52
CA THR A 169 0.16 -11.58 -12.69
C THR A 169 -0.97 -12.55 -13.03
N GLU A 170 -0.83 -13.40 -14.05
CA GLU A 170 -1.90 -14.30 -14.48
C GLU A 170 -2.27 -15.33 -13.39
N ARG A 171 -1.32 -15.68 -12.52
CA ARG A 171 -1.50 -16.50 -11.32
C ARG A 171 -0.74 -15.86 -10.16
N ASP A 172 -0.96 -16.37 -8.96
CA ASP A 172 -0.22 -15.97 -7.77
C ASP A 172 1.28 -16.13 -8.01
N ASN A 173 1.99 -15.02 -7.99
CA ASN A 173 3.44 -14.98 -8.15
C ASN A 173 4.06 -14.36 -6.89
N PHE A 174 4.68 -15.23 -6.07
CA PHE A 174 5.30 -14.86 -4.81
C PHE A 174 6.78 -14.56 -5.02
N MET A 175 7.21 -13.42 -4.47
CA MET A 175 8.57 -12.93 -4.49
C MET A 175 9.04 -12.67 -3.06
N SER A 176 10.26 -13.07 -2.76
CA SER A 176 11.02 -12.54 -1.63
C SER A 176 11.26 -11.04 -1.77
N ALA A 177 11.71 -10.38 -0.70
CA ALA A 177 12.09 -8.97 -0.75
C ALA A 177 13.17 -8.69 -1.82
N VAL A 178 14.12 -9.61 -2.03
CA VAL A 178 15.18 -9.47 -3.04
C VAL A 178 14.60 -9.61 -4.45
N GLU A 179 13.79 -10.65 -4.70
CA GLU A 179 13.15 -10.84 -6.01
C GLU A 179 12.22 -9.67 -6.35
N ALA A 180 11.50 -9.12 -5.38
CA ALA A 180 10.65 -7.93 -5.58
C ALA A 180 11.47 -6.67 -5.93
N MET A 181 12.68 -6.53 -5.37
CA MET A 181 13.62 -5.45 -5.70
C MET A 181 14.18 -5.62 -7.11
N GLU A 182 14.61 -6.84 -7.46
CA GLU A 182 15.10 -7.18 -8.80
C GLU A 182 14.01 -7.02 -9.87
N TYR A 183 12.75 -7.31 -9.53
CA TYR A 183 11.60 -7.07 -10.38
C TYR A 183 11.30 -5.58 -10.55
N GLY A 184 11.71 -4.74 -9.60
CA GLY A 184 11.49 -3.29 -9.59
C GLY A 184 10.24 -2.82 -8.80
N LEU A 185 9.55 -3.73 -8.10
CA LEU A 185 8.39 -3.40 -7.25
C LEU A 185 8.79 -2.59 -6.02
N ILE A 186 10.03 -2.75 -5.55
CA ILE A 186 10.64 -1.92 -4.51
C ILE A 186 12.02 -1.46 -4.96
N ASP A 187 12.58 -0.47 -4.28
CA ASP A 187 13.88 0.11 -4.60
C ASP A 187 15.01 -0.47 -3.73
N LYS A 188 14.73 -0.86 -2.48
CA LYS A 188 15.77 -1.41 -1.58
C LYS A 188 15.21 -2.34 -0.49
N VAL A 189 15.98 -3.38 -0.18
CA VAL A 189 15.77 -4.21 1.02
C VAL A 189 16.52 -3.59 2.20
N LEU A 190 15.81 -3.28 3.29
CA LEU A 190 16.38 -2.64 4.48
C LEU A 190 16.68 -3.69 5.57
N THR A 191 17.95 -3.88 5.90
CA THR A 191 18.40 -4.82 6.96
C THR A 191 18.56 -4.16 8.32
N HIS A 192 18.77 -2.86 8.34
CA HIS A 192 18.91 -2.03 9.53
C HIS A 192 18.34 -0.64 9.25
N ARG A 193 18.00 0.08 10.32
CA ARG A 193 17.71 1.51 10.24
C ARG A 193 19.05 2.23 10.32
N ASP A 194 19.33 3.12 9.36
CA ASP A 194 20.47 4.02 9.51
C ASP A 194 20.29 4.78 10.82
N MET A 195 21.26 4.64 11.74
CA MET A 195 21.22 5.39 12.99
C MET A 195 21.31 6.87 12.65
N LYS A 196 20.33 7.66 13.09
CA LYS A 196 20.47 9.12 13.09
C LYS A 196 21.58 9.54 14.04
#